data_AF-A0A096CMN3-F1
#
_entry.id   AF-A0A096CMN3-F1
#
_cell.length_a   1.000
_cell.length_b   1.000
_cell.length_c   1.000
_cell.angle_alpha   90.00
_cell.angle_beta   90.00
_cell.angle_gamma   90.00
#
_symmetry.space_group_name_H-M   'P 1'
#
loop_
_entity.id
_entity.type
_entity.pdbx_description
1 polymer ?
#
loop_
_entity_poly.entity_id
_entity_poly.type
_entity_poly.pdbx_seq_one_letter_code
_entity_poly.pdbx_strand_id
1 'polypeptide(L)'
;MDLLTYYLRTTIQDQYVGRYANTYDNKCVLVTAIQTFLAELEGQGVLSSGESWAEIDVEAQEKWMRSQGIETADMTAQEIREYQTGSWVFVRVGGRFVDAMEDFQLSVDNL
;
A
#
# COMPACT_ATOMS: atom_id res chain seq x y z
N MET A 1 12.37 9.61 -8.78
CA MET A 1 10.96 9.30 -8.48
C MET A 1 10.29 9.06 -9.81
N ASP A 2 9.87 7.82 -10.05
CA ASP A 2 9.07 7.47 -11.23
C ASP A 2 7.71 8.18 -11.16
N LEU A 3 7.10 8.46 -12.32
CA LEU A 3 5.82 9.18 -12.42
C LEU A 3 4.73 8.47 -11.61
N LEU A 4 4.72 7.13 -11.65
CA LEU A 4 3.78 6.30 -10.91
C LEU A 4 3.95 6.46 -9.40
N THR A 5 5.19 6.43 -8.91
CA THR A 5 5.50 6.63 -7.50
C THR A 5 5.08 8.01 -7.02
N TYR A 6 5.29 9.05 -7.84
CA TYR A 6 4.85 10.40 -7.52
C TYR A 6 3.32 10.49 -7.44
N TYR A 7 2.59 9.97 -8.44
CA TYR A 7 1.13 10.01 -8.44
C TYR A 7 0.50 9.23 -7.28
N LEU A 8 0.98 8.00 -7.03
CA LEU A 8 0.53 7.20 -5.89
C LEU A 8 0.76 7.95 -4.59
N ARG A 9 1.99 8.43 -4.35
CA ARG A 9 2.30 9.14 -3.11
C ARG A 9 1.47 10.40 -2.93
N THR A 10 1.34 11.22 -3.97
CA THR A 10 0.62 12.51 -3.89
C THR A 10 -0.87 12.29 -3.69
N THR A 11 -1.48 11.33 -4.39
CA THR A 11 -2.91 11.01 -4.23
C THR A 11 -3.20 10.49 -2.83
N ILE A 12 -2.35 9.60 -2.30
CA ILE A 12 -2.54 9.07 -0.96
C ILE A 12 -2.38 10.17 0.09
N GLN A 13 -1.35 11.01 -0.04
CA GLN A 13 -1.11 12.13 0.87
C GLN A 13 -2.26 13.16 0.84
N ASP A 14 -2.72 13.57 -0.33
CA ASP A 14 -3.74 14.62 -0.45
C ASP A 14 -5.13 14.14 -0.03
N GLN A 15 -5.46 12.87 -0.26
CA GLN A 15 -6.81 12.35 -0.05
C GLN A 15 -7.00 11.67 1.32
N TYR A 16 -5.95 11.06 1.89
CA TYR A 16 -6.12 10.19 3.06
C TYR A 16 -5.37 10.66 4.30
N VAL A 17 -4.14 11.19 4.14
CA VAL A 17 -3.30 11.60 5.28
C VAL A 17 -3.95 12.75 6.04
N GLY A 18 -4.14 12.57 7.34
CA GLY A 18 -4.76 13.55 8.23
C GLY A 18 -6.28 13.74 8.03
N ARG A 19 -6.91 13.07 7.06
CA ARG A 19 -8.36 13.15 6.79
C ARG A 19 -9.15 11.97 7.35
N TYR A 20 -8.51 10.81 7.46
CA TYR A 20 -9.13 9.59 7.97
C TYR A 20 -8.42 9.10 9.23
N ALA A 21 -9.19 8.51 10.16
CA ALA A 21 -8.61 7.79 11.29
C ALA A 21 -7.84 6.57 10.79
N ASN A 22 -6.71 6.23 11.41
CA ASN A 22 -5.88 5.08 11.01
C ASN A 22 -6.45 3.73 11.50
N THR A 23 -7.72 3.47 11.19
CA THR A 23 -8.38 2.19 11.46
C THR A 23 -8.10 1.21 10.32
N TYR A 24 -8.17 -0.09 10.62
CA TYR A 24 -8.03 -1.13 9.60
C TYR A 24 -9.00 -0.94 8.42
N ASP A 25 -10.26 -0.61 8.71
CA ASP A 25 -11.26 -0.34 7.67
C ASP A 25 -10.85 0.79 6.73
N ASN A 26 -10.30 1.88 7.27
CA ASN A 26 -9.82 3.00 6.46
C ASN A 26 -8.55 2.64 5.68
N LYS A 27 -7.68 1.78 6.22
CA LYS A 27 -6.56 1.20 5.45
C LYS A 27 -7.08 0.36 4.28
N CYS A 28 -8.14 -0.43 4.48
CA CYS A 28 -8.76 -1.18 3.39
C CYS A 28 -9.36 -0.25 2.31
N VAL A 29 -10.05 0.82 2.71
CA VAL A 29 -10.57 1.83 1.77
C VAL A 29 -9.43 2.45 0.94
N LEU A 30 -8.31 2.79 1.58
CA LEU A 30 -7.12 3.30 0.91
C LEU A 30 -6.58 2.29 -0.12
N VAL A 31 -6.40 1.03 0.29
CA VAL A 31 -5.92 -0.04 -0.62
C VAL A 31 -6.86 -0.21 -1.81
N THR A 32 -8.18 -0.21 -1.60
CA THR A 32 -9.17 -0.28 -2.69
C THR A 32 -9.08 0.90 -3.65
N ALA A 33 -8.84 2.11 -3.14
CA ALA A 33 -8.65 3.29 -3.98
C ALA A 33 -7.39 3.18 -4.83
N ILE A 34 -6.29 2.69 -4.26
CA ILE A 34 -5.05 2.42 -5.01
C ILE A 34 -5.28 1.35 -6.07
N GLN A 35 -5.97 0.25 -5.75
CA GLN A 35 -6.31 -0.78 -6.74
C GLN A 35 -7.14 -0.23 -7.90
N THR A 36 -8.11 0.64 -7.60
CA THR A 36 -8.96 1.29 -8.63
C THR A 36 -8.09 2.13 -9.57
N PHE A 37 -7.16 2.92 -9.03
CA PHE A 37 -6.23 3.71 -9.82
C PHE A 37 -5.33 2.84 -10.72
N LEU A 38 -4.81 1.71 -10.21
CA LEU A 38 -4.00 0.80 -11.03
C LEU A 38 -4.82 0.18 -12.17
N ALA A 39 -6.08 -0.20 -11.90
CA ALA A 39 -7.00 -0.70 -12.92
C ALA A 39 -7.30 0.36 -14.01
N GLU A 40 -7.37 1.64 -13.65
CA GLU A 40 -7.47 2.73 -14.64
C GLU A 40 -6.23 2.82 -15.53
N LEU A 41 -5.03 2.64 -14.96
CA LEU A 41 -3.78 2.60 -15.72
C LEU A 41 -3.68 1.37 -16.63
N GLU A 42 -4.20 0.22 -16.20
CA GLU A 42 -4.35 -0.96 -17.05
C GLU A 42 -5.28 -0.66 -18.24
N GLY A 43 -6.43 -0.02 -17.99
CA GLY A 43 -7.38 0.37 -19.04
C GLY A 43 -6.81 1.39 -20.03
N GLN A 44 -5.84 2.20 -19.60
CA GLN A 44 -5.10 3.14 -20.45
C GLN A 44 -3.92 2.50 -21.20
N GLY A 45 -3.63 1.23 -20.97
CA GLY A 45 -2.50 0.52 -21.58
C GLY A 45 -1.14 0.93 -21.01
N VAL A 46 -1.09 1.52 -19.81
CA VAL A 46 0.14 1.82 -19.10
C VAL A 46 0.66 0.56 -18.38
N LEU A 47 -0.26 -0.16 -17.73
CA LEU A 47 0.02 -1.42 -17.03
C LEU A 47 -0.59 -2.61 -17.78
N SER A 48 0.04 -3.77 -17.65
CA SER A 48 -0.49 -5.04 -18.15
C SER A 48 -1.77 -5.39 -17.42
N SER A 49 -2.83 -5.68 -18.17
CA SER A 49 -4.15 -5.92 -17.60
C SER A 49 -4.18 -7.17 -16.72
N GLY A 50 -4.73 -7.02 -15.51
CA GLY A 50 -4.85 -8.07 -14.51
C GLY A 50 -3.55 -8.40 -13.78
N GLU A 51 -2.47 -7.66 -14.01
CA GLU A 51 -1.17 -7.90 -13.37
C GLU A 51 -0.86 -6.91 -12.24
N SER A 52 -1.63 -5.83 -12.09
CA SER A 52 -1.45 -4.86 -11.01
C SER A 52 -2.13 -5.29 -9.71
N TRP A 53 -1.56 -4.87 -8.58
CA TRP A 53 -2.07 -5.17 -7.25
C TRP A 53 -1.65 -4.12 -6.22
N ALA A 54 -2.45 -4.00 -5.17
CA ALA A 54 -2.10 -3.25 -3.96
C ALA A 54 -2.66 -3.95 -2.73
N GLU A 55 -1.92 -3.89 -1.63
CA GLU A 55 -2.25 -4.56 -0.36
C GLU A 55 -1.59 -3.86 0.83
N ILE A 56 -2.08 -4.14 2.04
CA ILE A 56 -1.40 -3.74 3.27
C ILE A 56 -0.09 -4.53 3.38
N ASP A 57 1.02 -3.82 3.58
CA ASP A 57 2.33 -4.45 3.76
C ASP A 57 2.47 -4.99 5.19
N VAL A 58 1.96 -6.20 5.40
CA VAL A 58 1.95 -6.87 6.72
C VAL A 58 3.37 -7.10 7.22
N GLU A 59 4.30 -7.43 6.32
CA GLU A 59 5.70 -7.68 6.68
C GLU A 59 6.39 -6.39 7.15
N ALA A 60 6.19 -5.27 6.43
CA ALA A 60 6.71 -3.98 6.84
C ALA A 60 6.08 -3.51 8.16
N GLN A 61 4.77 -3.70 8.34
CA GLN A 61 4.07 -3.36 9.57
C GLN A 61 4.57 -4.19 10.75
N GLU A 62 4.75 -5.50 10.59
CA GLU A 62 5.30 -6.38 11.63
C GLU A 62 6.73 -5.97 11.99
N LYS A 63 7.56 -5.68 11.00
CA LYS A 63 8.93 -5.20 11.22
C LYS A 63 8.94 -3.88 12.00
N TRP A 64 8.04 -2.96 11.67
CA TRP A 64 7.87 -1.72 12.42
C TRP A 64 7.43 -2.00 13.86
N MET A 65 6.46 -2.87 14.09
CA MET A 65 6.00 -3.25 15.44
C MET A 65 7.15 -3.80 16.28
N ARG A 66 7.93 -4.74 15.73
CA ARG A 66 9.14 -5.27 16.39
C ARG A 66 10.17 -4.19 16.70
N SER A 67 10.33 -3.21 15.80
CA SER A 67 11.22 -2.05 16.03
C SER A 67 10.75 -1.15 17.19
N GLN A 68 9.46 -1.15 17.50
CA GLN A 68 8.87 -0.46 18.66
C GLN A 68 8.92 -1.31 19.94
N GLY A 69 9.51 -2.52 19.89
CA GLY A 69 9.58 -3.44 21.04
C GLY A 69 8.31 -4.26 21.27
N ILE A 70 7.40 -4.32 20.30
CA ILE A 70 6.20 -5.16 20.37
C ILE A 70 6.57 -6.59 19.94
N GLU A 71 6.22 -7.57 20.77
CA GLU A 71 6.35 -9.00 20.42
C GLU A 71 5.25 -9.42 19.46
N THR A 72 5.62 -10.08 18.36
CA THR A 72 4.67 -10.47 17.29
C THR A 72 4.68 -11.96 16.98
N ALA A 73 5.56 -12.75 17.63
CA ALA A 73 5.70 -14.18 17.34
C ALA A 73 4.40 -14.98 17.54
N ASP A 74 3.55 -14.57 18.49
CA ASP A 74 2.27 -15.21 18.79
C ASP A 74 1.07 -14.55 18.08
N MET A 75 1.31 -13.51 17.26
CA MET A 75 0.23 -12.81 16.55
C MET A 75 -0.07 -13.47 15.21
N THR A 76 -1.36 -13.56 14.88
CA THR A 76 -1.82 -13.92 13.55
C THR A 76 -1.61 -12.78 12.55
N ALA A 77 -1.56 -13.11 11.26
CA ALA A 77 -1.47 -12.08 10.20
C ALA A 77 -2.63 -11.08 10.24
N GLN A 78 -3.82 -11.50 10.70
CA GLN A 78 -4.97 -10.61 10.85
C GLN A 78 -4.79 -9.65 12.03
N GLU A 79 -4.32 -10.14 13.18
CA GLU A 79 -4.02 -9.28 14.33
C GLU A 79 -2.91 -8.28 14.00
N ILE A 80 -1.90 -8.68 13.21
CA ILE A 80 -0.88 -7.76 12.72
C ILE A 80 -1.53 -6.69 11.85
N ARG A 81 -2.37 -7.05 10.86
CA ARG A 81 -3.06 -6.07 9.98
C ARG A 81 -3.91 -5.05 10.75
N GLU A 82 -4.64 -5.53 11.76
CA GLU A 82 -5.55 -4.72 12.57
C GLU A 82 -4.83 -3.87 13.62
N TYR A 83 -3.56 -4.15 13.88
CA TYR A 83 -2.77 -3.44 14.89
C TYR A 83 -2.74 -1.93 14.60
N GLN A 84 -2.90 -1.14 15.68
CA GLN A 84 -2.84 0.32 15.62
C GLN A 84 -1.41 0.80 15.46
N THR A 85 -1.15 1.44 14.32
CA THR A 85 0.19 1.93 13.94
C THR A 85 0.33 3.45 14.10
N GLY A 86 -0.53 4.06 14.92
CA GLY A 86 -0.54 5.50 15.15
C GLY A 86 -0.85 6.26 13.86
N SER A 87 0.10 7.04 13.36
CA SER A 87 -0.04 7.72 12.06
C SER A 87 0.53 6.91 10.89
N TRP A 88 1.23 5.82 11.14
CA TRP A 88 1.89 5.06 10.08
C TRP A 88 0.90 4.19 9.31
N VAL A 89 0.98 4.22 7.99
CA VAL A 89 0.32 3.28 7.11
C VAL A 89 1.37 2.60 6.24
N PHE A 90 1.28 1.28 6.10
CA PHE A 90 2.21 0.44 5.34
C PHE A 90 1.45 -0.20 4.18
N VAL A 91 1.77 0.20 2.96
CA VAL A 91 1.11 -0.31 1.74
C VAL A 91 2.17 -0.74 0.75
N ARG A 92 1.93 -1.89 0.13
CA ARG A 92 2.73 -2.38 -0.98
C ARG A 92 1.90 -2.42 -2.24
N VAL A 93 2.51 -2.00 -3.33
CA VAL A 93 1.89 -1.89 -4.65
C VAL A 93 2.83 -2.50 -5.67
N GLY A 94 2.29 -3.22 -6.65
CA GLY A 94 3.09 -3.74 -7.74
C GLY A 94 2.28 -3.98 -9.01
N GLY A 95 3.01 -4.36 -10.05
CA GLY A 95 2.43 -4.69 -11.34
C GLY A 95 3.51 -4.76 -12.42
N ARG A 96 3.06 -4.85 -13.68
CA ARG A 96 3.92 -4.88 -14.85
C ARG A 96 3.53 -3.78 -15.82
N PHE A 97 4.50 -3.10 -16.41
CA PHE A 97 4.24 -2.15 -17.49
C PHE A 97 4.02 -2.88 -18.83
N VAL A 98 3.14 -2.33 -19.67
CA VAL A 98 2.95 -2.87 -21.04
C VAL A 98 4.26 -2.79 -21.81
N ASP A 99 4.63 -3.89 -22.48
CA ASP A 99 5.86 -4.06 -23.26
C ASP A 99 7.18 -3.83 -22.50
N ALA A 100 7.16 -3.77 -21.17
CA ALA A 100 8.36 -3.78 -20.35
C ALA A 100 8.64 -5.20 -19.83
N MET A 101 9.92 -5.59 -19.84
CA MET A 101 10.38 -6.83 -19.18
C MET A 101 10.51 -6.68 -17.65
N GLU A 102 10.15 -5.53 -17.08
CA GLU A 102 10.31 -5.22 -15.67
C GLU A 102 8.95 -5.16 -14.96
N ASP A 103 8.85 -5.95 -13.88
CA ASP A 103 7.85 -5.77 -12.85
C ASP A 103 8.28 -4.60 -11.96
N PHE A 104 7.32 -3.83 -11.46
CA PHE A 104 7.59 -2.82 -10.45
C PHE A 104 6.98 -3.24 -9.10
N GLN A 105 7.67 -2.87 -8.04
CA GLN A 105 7.18 -2.97 -6.68
C GLN A 105 7.53 -1.69 -5.94
N LEU A 106 6.54 -1.12 -5.26
CA LEU A 106 6.66 0.07 -4.44
C LEU A 106 6.13 -0.25 -3.04
N SER A 107 6.97 -0.08 -2.04
CA SER A 107 6.53 0.02 -0.64
C SER A 107 6.42 1.48 -0.27
N VAL A 108 5.28 1.85 0.32
CA VAL A 108 5.03 3.20 0.85
C VAL A 108 4.85 3.08 2.34
N ASP A 109 5.84 3.61 3.05
CA ASP A 109 5.89 3.66 4.51
C ASP A 109 5.78 5.12 4.97
N ASN A 110 5.19 5.35 6.15
CA ASN A 110 5.08 6.68 6.78
C ASN A 110 4.22 7.68 6.00
N LEU A 111 3.03 7.26 5.58
CA LEU A 111 2.01 8.18 5.04
C LEU A 111 1.38 9.03 6.13
#